data_AF-A0A2H0ZLR3-F1
#
_entry.id   AF-A0A2H0ZLR3-F1
#
_cell.length_a   1.000
_cell.length_b   1.000
_cell.length_c   1.000
_cell.angle_alpha   90.00
_cell.angle_beta   90.00
_cell.angle_gamma   90.00
#
_symmetry.space_group_name_H-M   'P 1'
#
loop_
_entity.id
_entity.type
_entity.pdbx_description
1 polymer ?
#
loop_
_entity_poly.entity_id
_entity_poly.type
_entity_poly.pdbx_seq_one_letter_code
_entity_poly.pdbx_strand_id
1 'polypeptide(L)'
;MSEKKEQSSKNSKAQDELKHEKTPPKIVYNDHEKKKQALVTRTVWSLVMLFVFLVVLASGHLPLIGFVILCQILTFKEIIALTSEPARDKNIPWNKTLNWYFLCCTVYYYDGESVFDFLQDEILSSNALFFFYKNHKFIAYSLYIAGFIFFVFTLKKGFYKFQFASLCATHMTLLLVVFQSHLIIENILNGIIWLLIPASLVIVNDIFAYLCGITFGRTQLIEISPKKTVEGFIGAWICTGLAAVLVAWLLSQSDYLICPATNLSTTIYNYPHCEPNPVFIPQIYQLPDNIAEYLGQSAVTFKPLYLHSAVIATFASLIAPFGGFFASGLKRAFGIKDFGDTIPGHGGITDRFDCQFLMGSFSYLYFQTFISSSNLGLQKVLQMAVFNLTTGQIIQLTKALLKYLHTSGNLNDEKLHAILEILN
;
A
#
# COMPACT_ATOMS: atom_id res chain seq x y z
N MET A 1 -23.85 -79.28 7.96
CA MET A 1 -24.17 -78.05 7.22
C MET A 1 -25.52 -77.47 7.68
N SER A 2 -25.71 -77.29 9.01
CA SER A 2 -26.97 -76.80 9.59
C SER A 2 -26.78 -76.09 10.95
N GLU A 3 -25.62 -75.52 11.23
CA GLU A 3 -25.37 -74.75 12.47
C GLU A 3 -24.65 -73.40 12.24
N LYS A 4 -24.26 -73.10 10.99
CA LYS A 4 -23.59 -71.83 10.62
C LYS A 4 -24.52 -70.74 10.08
N LYS A 5 -25.84 -70.98 10.02
CA LYS A 5 -26.83 -70.00 9.52
C LYS A 5 -27.61 -69.28 10.62
N GLU A 6 -27.55 -69.73 11.86
CA GLU A 6 -28.31 -69.11 12.97
C GLU A 6 -27.55 -67.99 13.69
N GLN A 7 -26.22 -67.92 13.54
CA GLN A 7 -25.39 -66.86 14.10
C GLN A 7 -25.32 -65.59 13.22
N SER A 8 -25.73 -65.67 11.95
CA SER A 8 -25.79 -64.52 11.03
C SER A 8 -27.05 -63.66 11.19
N SER A 9 -28.09 -64.16 11.89
CA SER A 9 -29.35 -63.44 12.08
C SER A 9 -29.42 -62.62 13.37
N LYS A 10 -28.64 -62.98 14.41
CA LYS A 10 -28.61 -62.25 15.69
C LYS A 10 -27.73 -60.99 15.66
N ASN A 11 -26.70 -60.92 14.82
CA ASN A 11 -25.86 -59.72 14.68
C ASN A 11 -26.49 -58.59 13.85
N SER A 12 -27.55 -58.86 13.08
CA SER A 12 -28.25 -57.82 12.32
C SER A 12 -29.28 -57.04 13.16
N LYS A 13 -29.70 -57.56 14.31
CA LYS A 13 -30.67 -56.88 15.21
C LYS A 13 -30.01 -56.10 16.34
N ALA A 14 -28.76 -56.39 16.68
CA ALA A 14 -28.01 -55.64 17.69
C ALA A 14 -27.38 -54.33 17.15
N GLN A 15 -27.37 -54.13 15.83
CA GLN A 15 -26.83 -52.92 15.19
C GLN A 15 -27.90 -51.86 14.86
N ASP A 16 -29.19 -52.18 14.95
CA ASP A 16 -30.27 -51.21 14.71
C ASP A 16 -30.80 -50.54 16.00
N GLU A 17 -30.44 -51.03 17.20
CA GLU A 17 -30.88 -50.42 18.47
C GLU A 17 -29.90 -49.37 19.05
N LEU A 18 -28.77 -49.11 18.41
CA LEU A 18 -27.79 -48.06 18.83
C LEU A 18 -27.93 -46.74 18.05
N LYS A 19 -29.02 -46.56 17.27
CA LYS A 19 -29.32 -45.34 16.49
C LYS A 19 -30.28 -44.35 17.15
N HIS A 20 -30.46 -44.44 18.47
CA HIS A 20 -31.22 -43.44 19.24
C HIS A 20 -30.35 -42.70 20.26
N GLU A 21 -29.18 -42.23 19.82
CA GLU A 21 -28.48 -41.18 20.57
C GLU A 21 -29.09 -39.82 20.20
N LYS A 22 -29.75 -39.23 21.20
CA LYS A 22 -30.49 -37.97 21.13
C LYS A 22 -29.64 -36.91 20.43
N THR A 23 -30.08 -36.51 19.25
CA THR A 23 -29.57 -35.30 18.59
C THR A 23 -29.75 -34.14 19.57
N PRO A 24 -28.71 -33.37 19.93
CA PRO A 24 -28.89 -32.21 20.78
C PRO A 24 -29.90 -31.27 20.11
N PRO A 25 -30.74 -30.56 20.87
CA PRO A 25 -31.78 -29.72 20.30
C PRO A 25 -31.11 -28.75 19.32
N LYS A 26 -31.51 -28.80 18.05
CA LYS A 26 -31.16 -27.77 17.08
C LYS A 26 -31.77 -26.47 17.60
N ILE A 27 -30.96 -25.67 18.27
CA ILE A 27 -31.31 -24.31 18.65
C ILE A 27 -31.61 -23.59 17.33
N VAL A 28 -32.88 -23.33 17.08
CA VAL A 28 -33.33 -22.48 15.97
C VAL A 28 -32.89 -21.06 16.34
N TYR A 29 -31.64 -20.74 16.03
CA TYR A 29 -31.14 -19.38 16.15
C TYR A 29 -31.92 -18.54 15.14
N ASN A 30 -32.59 -17.50 15.61
CA ASN A 30 -33.36 -16.61 14.76
C ASN A 30 -32.40 -15.92 13.76
N ASP A 31 -32.54 -16.18 12.45
CA ASP A 31 -31.65 -15.62 11.42
C ASP A 31 -31.55 -14.09 11.48
N HIS A 32 -32.62 -13.44 11.96
CA HIS A 32 -32.64 -12.00 12.20
C HIS A 32 -31.69 -11.58 13.33
N GLU A 33 -31.64 -12.34 14.43
CA GLU A 33 -30.72 -12.09 15.55
C GLU A 33 -29.27 -12.34 15.13
N LYS A 34 -29.01 -13.38 14.33
CA LYS A 34 -27.67 -13.65 13.78
C LYS A 34 -27.19 -12.54 12.85
N LYS A 35 -28.07 -12.01 11.98
CA LYS A 35 -27.76 -10.85 11.12
C LYS A 35 -27.53 -9.59 11.94
N LYS A 36 -28.36 -9.33 12.97
CA LYS A 36 -28.20 -8.20 13.88
C LYS A 36 -26.89 -8.29 14.65
N GLN A 37 -26.56 -9.45 15.19
CA GLN A 37 -25.29 -9.68 15.90
C GLN A 37 -24.09 -9.50 14.96
N ALA A 38 -24.15 -10.03 13.74
CA ALA A 38 -23.08 -9.82 12.76
C ALA A 38 -22.91 -8.34 12.37
N LEU A 39 -24.01 -7.59 12.25
CA LEU A 39 -23.97 -6.15 12.00
C LEU A 39 -23.33 -5.40 13.17
N VAL A 40 -23.77 -5.68 14.41
CA VAL A 40 -23.21 -5.06 15.62
C VAL A 40 -21.72 -5.35 15.75
N THR A 41 -21.30 -6.62 15.59
CA THR A 41 -19.88 -6.99 15.64
C THR A 41 -19.08 -6.21 14.60
N ARG A 42 -19.57 -6.11 13.37
CA ARG A 42 -18.91 -5.33 12.32
C ARG A 42 -18.81 -3.85 12.69
N THR A 43 -19.90 -3.22 13.09
CA THR A 43 -19.88 -1.78 13.43
C THR A 43 -18.92 -1.49 14.58
N VAL A 44 -18.94 -2.29 15.65
CA VAL A 44 -18.05 -2.12 16.82
C VAL A 44 -16.59 -2.25 16.39
N TRP A 45 -16.23 -3.32 15.68
CA TRP A 45 -14.85 -3.51 15.25
C TRP A 45 -14.38 -2.50 14.21
N SER A 46 -15.29 -1.98 13.36
CA SER A 46 -14.95 -0.86 12.47
C SER A 46 -14.58 0.40 13.26
N LEU A 47 -15.34 0.73 14.32
CA LEU A 47 -15.04 1.87 15.19
C LEU A 47 -13.74 1.66 15.97
N VAL A 48 -13.49 0.45 16.47
CA VAL A 48 -12.22 0.11 17.15
C VAL A 48 -11.04 0.27 16.21
N MET A 49 -11.10 -0.28 15.00
CA MET A 49 -10.02 -0.14 14.02
C MET A 49 -9.76 1.31 13.64
N LEU A 50 -10.83 2.10 13.41
CA LEU A 50 -10.71 3.51 13.11
C LEU A 50 -10.06 4.27 14.26
N PHE A 51 -10.50 4.02 15.50
CA PHE A 51 -9.92 4.64 16.68
C PHE A 51 -8.43 4.30 16.84
N VAL A 52 -8.07 3.01 16.72
CA VAL A 52 -6.67 2.57 16.78
C VAL A 52 -5.83 3.24 15.69
N PHE A 53 -6.33 3.31 14.46
CA PHE A 53 -5.63 3.96 13.37
C PHE A 53 -5.43 5.46 13.63
N LEU A 54 -6.44 6.16 14.15
CA LEU A 54 -6.31 7.58 14.49
C LEU A 54 -5.31 7.82 15.63
N VAL A 55 -5.26 6.94 16.63
CA VAL A 55 -4.27 7.01 17.71
C VAL A 55 -2.85 6.79 17.18
N VAL A 56 -2.65 5.78 16.32
CA VAL A 56 -1.37 5.53 15.65
C VAL A 56 -0.96 6.74 14.81
N LEU A 57 -1.90 7.27 14.01
CA LEU A 57 -1.69 8.43 13.17
C LEU A 57 -1.31 9.68 13.97
N ALA A 58 -1.91 9.92 15.13
CA ALA A 58 -1.58 11.06 15.99
C ALA A 58 -0.24 10.90 16.71
N SER A 59 0.25 9.66 16.84
CA SER A 59 1.47 9.33 17.59
C SER A 59 2.76 9.52 16.78
N GLY A 60 2.68 9.81 15.48
CA GLY A 60 3.86 10.15 14.68
C GLY A 60 4.21 9.19 13.55
N HIS A 61 5.36 9.44 12.94
CA HIS A 61 5.92 8.62 11.86
C HIS A 61 6.32 7.22 12.36
N LEU A 62 7.00 7.10 13.51
CA LEU A 62 7.49 5.81 14.02
C LEU A 62 6.37 4.81 14.33
N PRO A 63 5.31 5.16 15.07
CA PRO A 63 4.20 4.24 15.32
C PRO A 63 3.48 3.84 14.03
N LEU A 64 3.41 4.74 13.05
CA LEU A 64 2.78 4.48 11.76
C LEU A 64 3.60 3.48 10.93
N ILE A 65 4.93 3.62 10.91
CA ILE A 65 5.86 2.64 10.31
C ILE A 65 5.72 1.29 11.01
N GLY A 66 5.72 1.29 12.36
CA GLY A 66 5.50 0.06 13.15
C GLY A 66 4.16 -0.61 12.83
N PHE A 67 3.11 0.17 12.59
CA PHE A 67 1.79 -0.32 12.17
C PHE A 67 1.83 -0.96 10.77
N VAL A 68 2.53 -0.35 9.81
CA VAL A 68 2.73 -0.94 8.46
C VAL A 68 3.50 -2.25 8.56
N ILE A 69 4.60 -2.28 9.33
CA ILE A 69 5.39 -3.51 9.57
C ILE A 69 4.52 -4.59 10.24
N LEU A 70 3.67 -4.23 11.20
CA LEU A 70 2.74 -5.17 11.83
C LEU A 70 1.75 -5.74 10.80
N CYS A 71 1.13 -4.89 9.97
CA CYS A 71 0.22 -5.32 8.91
C CYS A 71 0.92 -6.22 7.89
N GLN A 72 2.17 -5.91 7.53
CA GLN A 72 3.03 -6.74 6.68
C GLN A 72 3.24 -8.13 7.28
N ILE A 73 3.64 -8.22 8.55
CA ILE A 73 3.88 -9.50 9.25
C ILE A 73 2.60 -10.34 9.31
N LEU A 74 1.46 -9.72 9.62
CA LEU A 74 0.17 -10.41 9.70
C LEU A 74 -0.29 -10.91 8.31
N THR A 75 -0.15 -10.09 7.27
CA THR A 75 -0.45 -10.47 5.88
C THR A 75 0.44 -11.63 5.42
N PHE A 76 1.76 -11.52 5.65
CA PHE A 76 2.70 -12.58 5.32
C PHE A 76 2.34 -13.89 6.04
N LYS A 77 2.01 -13.81 7.34
CA LYS A 77 1.58 -14.98 8.12
C LYS A 77 0.33 -15.63 7.53
N GLU A 78 -0.69 -14.86 7.16
CA GLU A 78 -1.94 -15.38 6.58
C GLU A 78 -1.68 -16.06 5.23
N ILE A 79 -0.96 -15.42 4.30
CA ILE A 79 -0.67 -15.99 2.98
C ILE A 79 0.20 -17.25 3.09
N ILE A 80 1.24 -17.23 3.94
CA ILE A 80 2.14 -18.38 4.12
C ILE A 80 1.46 -19.52 4.87
N ALA A 81 0.52 -19.24 5.78
CA ALA A 81 -0.25 -20.29 6.43
C ALA A 81 -1.01 -21.14 5.40
N LEU A 82 -1.63 -20.51 4.39
CA LEU A 82 -2.36 -21.21 3.33
C LEU A 82 -1.48 -22.18 2.53
N THR A 83 -0.23 -21.82 2.27
CA THR A 83 0.71 -22.66 1.51
C THR A 83 1.43 -23.67 2.40
N SER A 84 1.52 -23.41 3.71
CA SER A 84 2.22 -24.24 4.68
C SER A 84 1.35 -25.32 5.33
N GLU A 85 0.03 -25.16 5.41
CA GLU A 85 -0.86 -26.20 5.97
C GLU A 85 -0.73 -27.54 5.23
N PRO A 86 -0.74 -27.60 3.89
CA PRO A 86 -0.51 -28.85 3.18
C PRO A 86 0.91 -29.42 3.36
N ALA A 87 1.88 -28.61 3.81
CA ALA A 87 3.23 -29.08 4.18
C ALA A 87 3.21 -29.83 5.51
N ARG A 88 2.43 -29.32 6.47
CA ARG A 88 2.30 -29.88 7.82
C ARG A 88 1.74 -31.29 7.74
N ASP A 89 0.72 -31.50 6.92
CA ASP A 89 0.13 -32.81 6.68
C ASP A 89 1.13 -33.81 6.07
N LYS A 90 2.17 -33.29 5.42
CA LYS A 90 3.25 -34.06 4.78
C LYS A 90 4.52 -34.19 5.65
N ASN A 91 4.52 -33.67 6.88
CA ASN A 91 5.64 -33.70 7.83
C ASN A 91 6.98 -33.26 7.21
N ILE A 92 6.98 -32.13 6.50
CA ILE A 92 8.20 -31.56 5.90
C ILE A 92 8.93 -30.71 6.96
N PRO A 93 10.19 -31.03 7.30
CA PRO A 93 10.91 -30.31 8.34
C PRO A 93 11.30 -28.90 7.86
N TRP A 94 11.43 -27.97 8.81
CA TRP A 94 11.99 -26.61 8.63
C TRP A 94 11.28 -25.65 7.64
N ASN A 95 10.22 -26.07 6.94
CA ASN A 95 9.54 -25.21 5.95
C ASN A 95 9.05 -23.87 6.56
N LYS A 96 8.43 -23.95 7.75
CA LYS A 96 7.93 -22.75 8.45
C LYS A 96 9.07 -21.83 8.88
N THR A 97 10.12 -22.40 9.46
CA THR A 97 11.32 -21.65 9.91
C THR A 97 11.97 -20.92 8.74
N LEU A 98 12.09 -21.59 7.59
CA LEU A 98 12.68 -21.01 6.39
C LEU A 98 11.85 -19.84 5.85
N ASN A 99 10.52 -19.93 5.88
CA ASN A 99 9.65 -18.81 5.46
C ASN A 99 9.85 -17.58 6.35
N TRP A 100 9.92 -17.76 7.67
CA TRP A 100 10.20 -16.66 8.61
C TRP A 100 11.63 -16.13 8.47
N TYR A 101 12.60 -16.99 8.18
CA TYR A 101 13.98 -16.59 7.90
C TYR A 101 14.06 -15.65 6.70
N PHE A 102 13.42 -16.01 5.58
CA PHE A 102 13.39 -15.15 4.40
C PHE A 102 12.66 -13.83 4.67
N LEU A 103 11.56 -13.84 5.44
CA LEU A 103 10.91 -12.59 5.87
C LEU A 103 11.89 -11.66 6.60
N CYS A 104 12.55 -12.15 7.65
CA CYS A 104 13.51 -11.34 8.41
C CYS A 104 14.66 -10.84 7.54
N CYS A 105 15.18 -11.69 6.65
CA CYS A 105 16.26 -11.32 5.73
C CYS A 105 15.83 -10.21 4.75
N THR A 106 14.62 -10.29 4.21
CA THR A 106 14.10 -9.31 3.26
C THR A 106 13.73 -7.98 3.93
N VAL A 107 13.13 -8.03 5.13
CA VAL A 107 12.87 -6.81 5.93
C VAL A 107 14.18 -6.14 6.29
N TYR A 108 15.19 -6.91 6.72
CA TYR A 108 16.52 -6.38 6.94
C TYR A 108 17.05 -5.70 5.68
N TYR A 109 17.05 -6.38 4.52
CA TYR A 109 17.56 -5.82 3.26
C TYR A 109 16.91 -4.47 2.86
N TYR A 110 15.59 -4.33 3.00
CA TYR A 110 14.87 -3.14 2.57
C TYR A 110 14.84 -2.03 3.63
N ASP A 111 14.49 -2.36 4.87
CA ASP A 111 14.22 -1.36 5.91
C ASP A 111 15.42 -1.17 6.86
N GLY A 112 16.44 -2.02 6.78
CA GLY A 112 17.60 -1.97 7.66
C GLY A 112 18.43 -0.71 7.50
N GLU A 113 18.64 -0.23 6.28
CA GLU A 113 19.34 1.04 5.99
C GLU A 113 18.60 2.21 6.65
N SER A 114 17.28 2.33 6.42
CA SER A 114 16.45 3.36 7.04
C SER A 114 16.51 3.28 8.56
N VAL A 115 16.32 2.09 9.17
CA VAL A 115 16.43 1.90 10.63
C VAL A 115 17.79 2.33 11.16
N PHE A 116 18.88 2.05 10.44
CA PHE A 116 20.21 2.43 10.88
C PHE A 116 20.47 3.94 10.79
N ASP A 117 20.04 4.60 9.72
CA ASP A 117 20.15 6.05 9.59
C ASP A 117 19.42 6.76 10.74
N PHE A 118 18.35 6.15 11.27
CA PHE A 118 17.62 6.68 12.42
C PHE A 118 18.22 6.36 13.80
N LEU A 119 19.03 5.30 13.91
CA LEU A 119 19.76 4.95 15.12
C LEU A 119 21.21 5.46 15.09
N GLN A 120 21.53 6.42 14.21
CA GLN A 120 22.89 6.85 13.91
C GLN A 120 23.70 7.22 15.16
N ASP A 121 23.10 7.92 16.13
CA ASP A 121 23.75 8.32 17.38
C ASP A 121 24.16 7.12 18.25
N GLU A 122 23.31 6.09 18.33
CA GLU A 122 23.62 4.86 19.06
C GLU A 122 24.59 3.94 18.30
N ILE A 123 24.48 3.92 16.97
CA ILE A 123 25.37 3.11 16.10
C ILE A 123 26.80 3.62 16.16
N LEU A 124 27.01 4.94 16.16
CA LEU A 124 28.33 5.57 16.28
C LEU A 124 29.00 5.25 17.63
N SER A 125 28.20 4.91 18.65
CA SER A 125 28.70 4.57 19.99
C SER A 125 29.16 3.11 20.12
N SER A 126 28.78 2.22 19.18
CA SER A 126 29.10 0.79 19.22
C SER A 126 29.81 0.30 17.96
N ASN A 127 31.06 -0.15 18.10
CA ASN A 127 31.85 -0.71 17.01
C ASN A 127 31.14 -1.87 16.28
N ALA A 128 30.35 -2.66 17.01
CA ALA A 128 29.61 -3.78 16.44
C ALA A 128 28.45 -3.30 15.56
N LEU A 129 27.65 -2.34 16.03
CA LEU A 129 26.52 -1.80 15.26
C LEU A 129 27.02 -1.06 14.02
N PHE A 130 28.11 -0.29 14.15
CA PHE A 130 28.74 0.38 13.01
C PHE A 130 29.19 -0.60 11.92
N PHE A 131 29.67 -1.80 12.30
CA PHE A 131 29.99 -2.85 11.32
C PHE A 131 28.75 -3.34 10.55
N PHE A 132 27.62 -3.56 11.24
CA PHE A 132 26.37 -3.98 10.60
C PHE A 132 25.81 -2.90 9.67
N TYR A 133 25.88 -1.63 10.08
CA TYR A 133 25.49 -0.49 9.27
C TYR A 133 26.32 -0.39 7.98
N LYS A 134 27.65 -0.29 8.13
CA LYS A 134 28.57 -0.10 7.00
C LYS A 134 28.48 -1.23 5.98
N ASN A 135 28.29 -2.47 6.43
CA ASN A 135 28.26 -3.66 5.58
C ASN A 135 26.84 -4.19 5.34
N HIS A 136 25.82 -3.36 5.59
CA HIS A 136 24.41 -3.76 5.58
C HIS A 136 24.01 -4.59 4.35
N LYS A 137 24.26 -4.06 3.15
CA LYS A 137 23.89 -4.69 1.86
C LYS A 137 24.60 -6.04 1.65
N PHE A 138 25.87 -6.13 2.02
CA PHE A 138 26.65 -7.37 1.89
C PHE A 138 26.18 -8.45 2.86
N ILE A 139 25.91 -8.05 4.12
CA ILE A 139 25.38 -8.96 5.15
C ILE A 139 24.00 -9.48 4.73
N ALA A 140 23.11 -8.59 4.27
CA ALA A 140 21.79 -8.97 3.80
C ALA A 140 21.85 -9.98 2.64
N TYR A 141 22.75 -9.75 1.66
CA TYR A 141 22.98 -10.70 0.56
C TYR A 141 23.50 -12.06 1.07
N SER A 142 24.45 -12.05 2.01
CA SER A 142 25.01 -13.27 2.60
C SER A 142 23.97 -14.07 3.39
N LEU A 143 23.10 -13.40 4.15
CA LEU A 143 21.96 -14.03 4.83
C LEU A 143 21.01 -14.68 3.83
N TYR A 144 20.66 -13.98 2.75
CA TYR A 144 19.78 -14.55 1.72
C TYR A 144 20.38 -15.83 1.11
N ILE A 145 21.66 -15.81 0.74
CA ILE A 145 22.37 -16.98 0.20
C ILE A 145 22.45 -18.11 1.22
N ALA A 146 22.68 -17.82 2.51
CA ALA A 146 22.67 -18.83 3.56
C ALA A 146 21.30 -19.50 3.70
N GLY A 147 20.20 -18.74 3.63
CA GLY A 147 18.83 -19.26 3.60
C GLY A 147 18.57 -20.15 2.38
N PHE A 148 19.06 -19.75 1.20
CA PHE A 148 18.95 -20.56 -0.01
C PHE A 148 19.72 -21.88 0.09
N ILE A 149 20.95 -21.85 0.59
CA ILE A 149 21.76 -23.06 0.84
C ILE A 149 21.03 -23.96 1.86
N PHE A 150 20.49 -23.38 2.93
CA PHE A 150 19.72 -24.12 3.93
C PHE A 150 18.48 -24.79 3.31
N PHE A 151 17.73 -24.09 2.43
CA PHE A 151 16.62 -24.69 1.68
C PHE A 151 17.06 -25.93 0.90
N VAL A 152 18.19 -25.86 0.18
CA VAL A 152 18.73 -26.98 -0.60
C VAL A 152 19.01 -28.19 0.30
N PHE A 153 19.55 -27.98 1.50
CA PHE A 153 19.77 -29.07 2.47
C PHE A 153 18.47 -29.67 3.03
N THR A 154 17.36 -28.93 3.03
CA THR A 154 16.06 -29.43 3.50
C THR A 154 15.29 -30.23 2.44
N LEU A 155 15.79 -30.33 1.20
CA LEU A 155 15.10 -31.03 0.11
C LEU A 155 14.90 -32.52 0.41
N LYS A 156 13.65 -32.98 0.28
CA LYS A 156 13.25 -34.37 0.55
C LYS A 156 12.69 -35.01 -0.72
N LYS A 157 13.28 -36.15 -1.11
CA LYS A 157 12.83 -36.93 -2.27
C LYS A 157 11.33 -37.25 -2.16
N GLY A 158 10.59 -37.04 -3.24
CA GLY A 158 9.14 -37.19 -3.30
C GLY A 158 8.33 -35.93 -2.99
N PHE A 159 8.95 -34.89 -2.41
CA PHE A 159 8.27 -33.64 -2.05
C PHE A 159 8.78 -32.40 -2.80
N TYR A 160 9.68 -32.56 -3.77
CA TYR A 160 10.30 -31.43 -4.49
C TYR A 160 9.29 -30.45 -5.06
N LYS A 161 8.26 -30.92 -5.79
CA LYS A 161 7.22 -30.04 -6.36
C LYS A 161 6.59 -29.14 -5.29
N PHE A 162 6.33 -29.71 -4.12
CA PHE A 162 5.75 -28.97 -3.00
C PHE A 162 6.75 -27.97 -2.40
N GLN A 163 8.00 -28.38 -2.15
CA GLN A 163 9.02 -27.51 -1.57
C GLN A 163 9.36 -26.33 -2.49
N PHE A 164 9.48 -26.56 -3.79
CA PHE A 164 9.66 -25.49 -4.76
C PHE A 164 8.43 -24.59 -4.86
N ALA A 165 7.21 -25.14 -4.85
CA ALA A 165 6.00 -24.33 -4.83
C ALA A 165 5.91 -23.45 -3.56
N SER A 166 6.29 -24.00 -2.40
CA SER A 166 6.37 -23.24 -1.15
C SER A 166 7.41 -22.13 -1.23
N LEU A 167 8.61 -22.41 -1.77
CA LEU A 167 9.65 -21.39 -1.98
C LEU A 167 9.16 -20.28 -2.91
N CYS A 168 8.53 -20.62 -4.03
CA CYS A 168 7.94 -19.66 -4.97
C CYS A 168 6.86 -18.81 -4.30
N ALA A 169 5.97 -19.43 -3.52
CA ALA A 169 4.94 -18.70 -2.78
C ALA A 169 5.54 -17.75 -1.76
N THR A 170 6.59 -18.16 -1.04
CA THR A 170 7.31 -17.30 -0.11
C THR A 170 7.90 -16.10 -0.83
N HIS A 171 8.65 -16.29 -1.91
CA HIS A 171 9.27 -15.18 -2.65
C HIS A 171 8.24 -14.26 -3.31
N MET A 172 7.14 -14.82 -3.85
CA MET A 172 6.02 -14.04 -4.35
C MET A 172 5.39 -13.19 -3.24
N THR A 173 5.21 -13.74 -2.04
CA THR A 173 4.67 -13.00 -0.90
C THR A 173 5.63 -11.90 -0.44
N LEU A 174 6.94 -12.16 -0.42
CA LEU A 174 7.94 -11.13 -0.11
C LEU A 174 7.89 -9.97 -1.11
N LEU A 175 7.75 -10.27 -2.41
CA LEU A 175 7.63 -9.25 -3.45
C LEU A 175 6.32 -8.45 -3.35
N LEU A 176 5.19 -9.13 -3.12
CA LEU A 176 3.87 -8.49 -3.11
C LEU A 176 3.52 -7.80 -1.79
N VAL A 177 4.15 -8.20 -0.68
CA VAL A 177 3.85 -7.66 0.65
C VAL A 177 5.02 -6.84 1.18
N VAL A 178 6.22 -7.42 1.30
CA VAL A 178 7.36 -6.75 1.97
C VAL A 178 7.91 -5.61 1.14
N PHE A 179 8.19 -5.85 -0.15
CA PHE A 179 8.67 -4.79 -1.03
C PHE A 179 7.65 -3.65 -1.15
N GLN A 180 6.35 -3.95 -1.27
CA GLN A 180 5.30 -2.92 -1.33
C GLN A 180 5.19 -2.15 0.00
N SER A 181 5.34 -2.84 1.14
CA SER A 181 5.34 -2.21 2.47
C SER A 181 6.51 -1.26 2.66
N HIS A 182 7.70 -1.62 2.19
CA HIS A 182 8.86 -0.74 2.18
C HIS A 182 8.57 0.57 1.44
N LEU A 183 7.94 0.50 0.25
CA LEU A 183 7.54 1.71 -0.49
C LEU A 183 6.47 2.54 0.25
N ILE A 184 5.59 1.90 1.04
CA ILE A 184 4.64 2.60 1.91
C ILE A 184 5.37 3.30 3.07
N ILE A 185 6.37 2.66 3.67
CA ILE A 185 7.23 3.28 4.69
C ILE A 185 7.92 4.52 4.11
N GLU A 186 8.46 4.43 2.91
CA GLU A 186 9.06 5.57 2.21
C GLU A 186 8.04 6.70 1.93
N ASN A 187 6.79 6.39 1.59
CA ASN A 187 5.74 7.42 1.51
C ASN A 187 5.55 8.14 2.85
N ILE A 188 5.48 7.40 3.96
CA ILE A 188 5.34 7.98 5.30
C ILE A 188 6.50 8.92 5.60
N LEU A 189 7.74 8.51 5.29
CA LEU A 189 8.94 9.33 5.50
C LEU A 189 8.94 10.61 4.65
N ASN A 190 8.38 10.58 3.43
CA ASN A 190 8.23 11.76 2.58
C ASN A 190 7.05 12.67 2.98
N GLY A 191 6.24 12.25 3.95
CA GLY A 191 5.09 12.97 4.49
C GLY A 191 3.88 12.05 4.60
N ILE A 192 3.23 12.05 5.77
CA ILE A 192 2.09 11.18 6.09
C ILE A 192 0.93 11.33 5.08
N ILE A 193 0.79 12.50 4.44
CA ILE A 193 -0.20 12.75 3.39
C ILE A 193 -0.09 11.77 2.21
N TRP A 194 1.13 11.29 1.88
CA TRP A 194 1.38 10.33 0.80
C TRP A 194 0.96 8.90 1.15
N LEU A 195 0.67 8.62 2.42
CA LEU A 195 -0.07 7.44 2.85
C LEU A 195 -1.58 7.69 2.85
N LEU A 196 -2.02 8.82 3.39
CA LEU A 196 -3.43 9.07 3.67
C LEU A 196 -4.28 9.33 2.43
N ILE A 197 -3.79 10.11 1.45
CA ILE A 197 -4.51 10.36 0.19
C ILE A 197 -4.82 9.03 -0.52
N PRO A 198 -3.82 8.22 -0.92
CA PRO A 198 -4.09 6.97 -1.63
C PRO A 198 -4.95 6.00 -0.81
N ALA A 199 -4.69 5.84 0.49
CA ALA A 199 -5.45 4.94 1.34
C ALA A 199 -6.93 5.34 1.43
N SER A 200 -7.20 6.64 1.60
CA SER A 200 -8.57 7.18 1.64
C SER A 200 -9.28 6.97 0.31
N LEU A 201 -8.58 7.15 -0.81
CA LEU A 201 -9.16 6.97 -2.15
C LEU A 201 -9.55 5.53 -2.44
N VAL A 202 -8.77 4.55 -1.98
CA VAL A 202 -9.16 3.13 -2.07
C VAL A 202 -10.43 2.86 -1.26
N ILE A 203 -10.53 3.39 -0.04
CA ILE A 203 -11.72 3.24 0.82
C ILE A 203 -12.94 3.86 0.17
N VAL A 204 -12.81 5.11 -0.32
CA VAL A 204 -13.86 5.84 -1.02
C VAL A 204 -14.30 5.09 -2.28
N ASN A 205 -13.35 4.58 -3.06
CA ASN A 205 -13.62 3.81 -4.27
C ASN A 205 -14.42 2.55 -3.96
N ASP A 206 -14.07 1.79 -2.92
CA ASP A 206 -14.83 0.60 -2.53
C ASP A 206 -16.26 0.93 -2.08
N ILE A 207 -16.46 2.03 -1.35
CA ILE A 207 -17.78 2.50 -0.94
C ILE A 207 -18.62 2.87 -2.18
N PHE A 208 -18.10 3.69 -3.08
CA PHE A 208 -18.86 4.12 -4.25
C PHE A 208 -19.04 3.02 -5.28
N ALA A 209 -18.09 2.08 -5.42
CA ALA A 209 -18.26 0.89 -6.25
C ALA A 209 -19.43 0.02 -5.77
N TYR A 210 -19.58 -0.11 -4.44
CA TYR A 210 -20.72 -0.80 -3.84
C TYR A 210 -22.03 -0.03 -4.03
N LEU A 211 -22.05 1.27 -3.74
CA LEU A 211 -23.26 2.10 -3.85
C LEU A 211 -23.76 2.18 -5.30
N CYS A 212 -22.90 2.59 -6.24
CA CYS A 212 -23.24 2.63 -7.66
C CYS A 212 -23.55 1.23 -8.23
N GLY A 213 -22.88 0.20 -7.71
CA GLY A 213 -23.12 -1.18 -8.10
C GLY A 213 -24.51 -1.68 -7.70
N ILE A 214 -25.04 -1.29 -6.55
CA ILE A 214 -26.40 -1.65 -6.14
C ILE A 214 -27.46 -0.82 -6.87
N THR A 215 -27.21 0.47 -7.10
CA THR A 215 -28.22 1.35 -7.70
C THR A 215 -28.33 1.20 -9.21
N PHE A 216 -27.21 0.97 -9.90
CA PHE A 216 -27.13 0.95 -11.37
C PHE A 216 -26.55 -0.34 -11.96
N GLY A 217 -26.05 -1.26 -11.13
CA GLY A 217 -25.35 -2.45 -11.59
C GLY A 217 -26.25 -3.41 -12.35
N ARG A 218 -25.83 -3.77 -13.58
CA ARG A 218 -26.50 -4.76 -14.42
C ARG A 218 -25.49 -5.72 -15.04
N THR A 219 -24.30 -5.22 -15.37
CA THR A 219 -23.28 -5.98 -16.09
C THR A 219 -22.19 -6.44 -15.14
N GLN A 220 -21.96 -7.75 -15.06
CA GLN A 220 -20.89 -8.32 -14.25
C GLN A 220 -19.51 -7.91 -14.80
N LEU A 221 -18.59 -7.52 -13.92
CA LEU A 221 -17.25 -7.07 -14.31
C LEU A 221 -16.28 -8.24 -14.56
N ILE A 222 -16.23 -9.22 -13.66
CA ILE A 222 -15.30 -10.35 -13.73
C ILE A 222 -15.91 -11.61 -13.06
N GLU A 223 -15.62 -12.79 -13.61
CA GLU A 223 -16.16 -14.07 -13.11
C GLU A 223 -15.68 -14.40 -11.69
N ILE A 224 -14.45 -14.05 -11.36
CA ILE A 224 -13.83 -14.35 -10.06
C ILE A 224 -14.49 -13.60 -8.89
N SER A 225 -15.25 -12.53 -9.19
CA SER A 225 -15.95 -11.68 -8.23
C SER A 225 -17.36 -11.35 -8.71
N PRO A 226 -18.34 -12.26 -8.51
CA PRO A 226 -19.65 -12.19 -9.15
C PRO A 226 -20.52 -11.00 -8.73
N LYS A 227 -20.16 -10.30 -7.65
CA LYS A 227 -20.91 -9.14 -7.13
C LYS A 227 -20.40 -7.79 -7.66
N LYS A 228 -19.28 -7.76 -8.38
CA LYS A 228 -18.72 -6.51 -8.90
C LYS A 228 -19.30 -6.24 -10.29
N THR A 229 -19.79 -5.03 -10.51
CA THR A 229 -20.45 -4.61 -11.75
C THR A 229 -19.65 -3.55 -12.49
N VAL A 230 -19.81 -3.47 -13.81
CA VAL A 230 -19.15 -2.47 -14.67
C VAL A 230 -19.66 -1.07 -14.33
N GLU A 231 -20.96 -0.92 -14.12
CA GLU A 231 -21.57 0.37 -13.77
C GLU A 231 -21.10 0.85 -12.39
N GLY A 232 -20.94 -0.07 -11.44
CA GLY A 232 -20.33 0.23 -10.14
C GLY A 232 -18.89 0.70 -10.27
N PHE A 233 -18.10 0.05 -11.13
CA PHE A 233 -16.71 0.41 -11.39
C PHE A 233 -16.56 1.80 -12.01
N ILE A 234 -17.36 2.12 -13.04
CA ILE A 234 -17.34 3.44 -13.70
C ILE A 234 -17.86 4.54 -12.76
N GLY A 235 -18.96 4.26 -12.04
CA GLY A 235 -19.51 5.21 -11.06
C GLY A 235 -18.51 5.53 -9.94
N ALA A 236 -17.80 4.52 -9.45
CA ALA A 236 -16.76 4.70 -8.46
C ALA A 236 -15.62 5.60 -8.95
N TRP A 237 -15.20 5.48 -10.21
CA TRP A 237 -14.14 6.32 -10.77
C TRP A 237 -14.49 7.81 -10.73
N ILE A 238 -15.71 8.15 -11.14
CA ILE A 238 -16.21 9.54 -11.14
C ILE A 238 -16.29 10.06 -9.69
N CYS A 239 -16.93 9.30 -8.79
CA CYS A 239 -17.10 9.71 -7.40
C CYS A 239 -15.77 9.83 -6.65
N THR A 240 -14.83 8.91 -6.89
CA THR A 240 -13.49 8.92 -6.28
C THR A 240 -12.67 10.09 -6.78
N GLY A 241 -12.78 10.45 -8.07
CA GLY A 241 -12.14 11.65 -8.62
C GLY A 241 -12.61 12.94 -7.94
N LEU A 242 -13.92 13.09 -7.72
CA LEU A 242 -14.48 14.24 -6.98
C LEU A 242 -14.02 14.24 -5.51
N ALA A 243 -14.06 13.08 -4.86
CA ALA A 243 -13.61 12.93 -3.48
C ALA A 243 -12.11 13.21 -3.32
N ALA A 244 -11.29 12.99 -4.35
CA ALA A 244 -9.86 13.28 -4.31
C ALA A 244 -9.55 14.75 -4.06
N VAL A 245 -10.31 15.65 -4.67
CA VAL A 245 -10.17 17.09 -4.44
C VAL A 245 -10.51 17.43 -2.98
N LEU A 246 -11.60 16.86 -2.45
CA LEU A 246 -12.03 17.08 -1.08
C LEU A 246 -11.00 16.56 -0.06
N VAL A 247 -10.53 15.32 -0.25
CA VAL A 247 -9.54 14.69 0.63
C VAL A 247 -8.22 15.46 0.59
N ALA A 248 -7.73 15.82 -0.61
CA ALA A 248 -6.52 16.61 -0.76
C ALA A 248 -6.64 18.01 -0.12
N TRP A 249 -7.79 18.67 -0.28
CA TRP A 249 -8.06 19.94 0.36
C TRP A 249 -8.02 19.83 1.88
N LEU A 250 -8.66 18.81 2.46
CA LEU A 250 -8.73 18.60 3.91
C LEU A 250 -7.36 18.29 4.51
N LEU A 251 -6.61 17.36 3.89
CA LEU A 251 -5.33 16.89 4.45
C LEU A 251 -4.18 17.88 4.24
N SER A 252 -4.22 18.70 3.19
CA SER A 252 -3.15 19.67 2.88
C SER A 252 -3.14 20.93 3.74
N GLN A 253 -4.01 21.04 4.75
CA GLN A 253 -4.03 22.18 5.69
C GLN A 253 -3.09 21.99 6.89
N SER A 254 -2.55 20.79 7.08
CA SER A 254 -1.77 20.45 8.27
C SER A 254 -0.30 20.21 7.93
N ASP A 255 0.59 21.03 8.49
CA ASP A 255 2.06 20.86 8.42
C ASP A 255 2.48 19.45 8.87
N TYR A 256 1.85 18.93 9.93
CA TYR A 256 2.09 17.58 10.44
C TYR A 256 1.92 16.48 9.38
N LEU A 257 0.98 16.66 8.45
CA LEU A 257 0.70 15.67 7.41
C LEU A 257 1.58 15.87 6.16
N ILE A 258 1.91 17.11 5.82
CA ILE A 258 2.62 17.44 4.56
C ILE A 258 4.14 17.41 4.72
N CYS A 259 4.67 17.64 5.92
CA CYS A 259 6.10 17.72 6.13
C CYS A 259 6.75 16.33 6.18
N PRO A 260 7.93 16.17 5.56
CA PRO A 260 8.68 14.92 5.64
C PRO A 260 9.20 14.67 7.05
N ALA A 261 9.46 13.40 7.36
CA ALA A 261 10.00 12.98 8.65
C ALA A 261 11.43 13.51 8.83
N THR A 262 11.62 14.47 9.75
CA THR A 262 12.96 14.91 10.17
C THR A 262 13.45 14.18 11.41
N ASN A 263 12.53 13.79 12.30
CA ASN A 263 12.77 12.96 13.48
C ASN A 263 11.61 11.98 13.66
N LEU A 264 11.89 10.71 13.97
CA LEU A 264 10.86 9.68 14.15
C LEU A 264 10.07 9.78 15.47
N SER A 265 10.59 10.54 16.43
CA SER A 265 9.92 10.89 17.68
C SER A 265 8.94 12.06 17.53
N THR A 266 8.67 12.51 16.30
CA THR A 266 7.68 13.55 16.01
C THR A 266 6.29 13.05 16.38
N THR A 267 5.52 13.88 17.09
CA THR A 267 4.13 13.60 17.47
C THR A 267 3.25 14.79 17.08
N ILE A 268 1.93 14.67 17.21
CA ILE A 268 1.03 15.82 16.98
C ILE A 268 1.33 17.02 17.89
N TYR A 269 2.02 16.82 19.02
CA TYR A 269 2.42 17.90 19.94
C TYR A 269 3.78 18.51 19.60
N ASN A 270 4.59 17.84 18.78
CA ASN A 270 5.94 18.26 18.39
C ASN A 270 6.17 17.86 16.92
N TYR A 271 5.46 18.55 16.01
CA TYR A 271 5.52 18.28 14.59
C TYR A 271 6.53 19.21 13.89
N PRO A 272 7.21 18.73 12.83
CA PRO A 272 8.19 19.52 12.13
C PRO A 272 7.50 20.63 11.33
N HIS A 273 8.03 21.85 11.42
CA HIS A 273 7.75 22.88 10.44
C HIS A 273 8.77 22.74 9.31
N CYS A 274 8.29 22.66 8.08
CA CYS A 274 9.09 22.56 6.87
C CYS A 274 8.67 23.62 5.87
N GLU A 275 9.53 23.92 4.91
CA GLU A 275 9.10 24.63 3.71
C GLU A 275 8.24 23.66 2.87
N PRO A 276 6.95 23.98 2.63
CA PRO A 276 6.06 23.08 1.92
C PRO A 276 6.56 22.86 0.48
N ASN A 277 6.53 21.61 0.02
CA ASN A 277 6.76 21.30 -1.39
C ASN A 277 5.83 22.16 -2.28
N PRO A 278 6.30 22.67 -3.45
CA PRO A 278 5.50 23.49 -4.36
C PRO A 278 4.11 22.93 -4.71
N VAL A 279 3.94 21.61 -4.65
CA VAL A 279 2.65 20.92 -4.83
C VAL A 279 1.57 21.39 -3.85
N PHE A 280 1.96 21.86 -2.66
CA PHE A 280 1.07 22.34 -1.60
C PHE A 280 0.83 23.85 -1.65
N ILE A 281 1.57 24.58 -2.49
CA ILE A 281 1.48 26.04 -2.62
C ILE A 281 0.54 26.38 -3.79
N PRO A 282 -0.47 27.26 -3.61
CA PRO A 282 -1.35 27.67 -4.71
C PRO A 282 -0.56 28.29 -5.86
N GLN A 283 -0.80 27.79 -7.08
CA GLN A 283 -0.19 28.30 -8.32
C GLN A 283 -1.27 28.93 -9.21
N ILE A 284 -0.87 29.90 -10.02
CA ILE A 284 -1.75 30.58 -10.97
C ILE A 284 -1.71 29.82 -12.30
N TYR A 285 -2.87 29.35 -12.78
CA TYR A 285 -3.02 28.68 -14.05
C TYR A 285 -3.79 29.57 -15.02
N GLN A 286 -3.18 29.85 -16.18
CA GLN A 286 -3.84 30.60 -17.25
C GLN A 286 -4.85 29.71 -17.97
N LEU A 287 -6.07 30.21 -18.14
CA LEU A 287 -7.12 29.49 -18.87
C LEU A 287 -6.95 29.69 -20.38
N PRO A 288 -7.25 28.66 -21.21
CA PRO A 288 -7.39 28.85 -22.65
C PRO A 288 -8.44 29.92 -22.96
N ASP A 289 -8.24 30.71 -24.01
CA ASP A 289 -9.09 31.87 -24.36
C ASP A 289 -10.58 31.51 -24.40
N ASN A 290 -10.93 30.37 -24.97
CA ASN A 290 -12.31 29.86 -25.07
C ASN A 290 -12.98 29.67 -23.70
N ILE A 291 -12.21 29.28 -22.69
CA ILE A 291 -12.71 29.01 -21.33
C ILE A 291 -12.69 30.30 -20.50
N ALA A 292 -11.68 31.15 -20.72
CA ALA A 292 -11.57 32.45 -20.07
C ALA A 292 -12.74 33.38 -20.42
N GLU A 293 -13.18 33.37 -21.68
CA GLU A 293 -14.35 34.14 -22.14
C GLU A 293 -15.66 33.64 -21.50
N TYR A 294 -15.80 32.31 -21.35
CA TYR A 294 -16.98 31.71 -20.72
C TYR A 294 -17.06 31.97 -19.21
N LEU A 295 -15.92 31.95 -18.51
CA LEU A 295 -15.85 32.13 -17.05
C LEU A 295 -15.66 33.59 -16.61
N GLY A 296 -15.35 34.50 -17.53
CA GLY A 296 -15.05 35.90 -17.22
C GLY A 296 -13.77 36.08 -16.39
N GLN A 297 -12.86 35.10 -16.39
CA GLN A 297 -11.59 35.12 -15.66
C GLN A 297 -10.48 34.55 -16.55
N SER A 298 -9.33 35.23 -16.64
CA SER A 298 -8.18 34.77 -17.44
C SER A 298 -7.32 33.72 -16.72
N ALA A 299 -7.42 33.64 -15.39
CA ALA A 299 -6.61 32.73 -14.58
C ALA A 299 -7.37 32.18 -13.37
N VAL A 300 -7.00 30.97 -12.96
CA VAL A 300 -7.52 30.30 -11.75
C VAL A 300 -6.36 29.89 -10.86
N THR A 301 -6.53 30.07 -9.55
CA THR A 301 -5.51 29.73 -8.55
C THR A 301 -5.90 28.48 -7.78
N PHE A 302 -5.07 27.43 -7.83
CA PHE A 302 -5.28 26.22 -7.04
C PHE A 302 -3.95 25.51 -6.73
N LYS A 303 -3.96 24.63 -5.72
CA LYS A 303 -2.78 23.83 -5.35
C LYS A 303 -2.58 22.72 -6.39
N PRO A 304 -1.36 22.54 -6.97
CA PRO A 304 -1.09 21.45 -7.90
C PRO A 304 -1.47 20.06 -7.36
N LEU A 305 -1.44 19.88 -6.03
CA LEU A 305 -1.88 18.66 -5.34
C LEU A 305 -3.24 18.13 -5.81
N TYR A 306 -4.19 18.99 -6.16
CA TYR A 306 -5.53 18.53 -6.59
C TYR A 306 -5.48 17.75 -7.90
N LEU A 307 -4.63 18.15 -8.84
CA LEU A 307 -4.41 17.43 -10.10
C LEU A 307 -3.71 16.11 -9.85
N HIS A 308 -2.65 16.11 -9.03
CA HIS A 308 -1.95 14.89 -8.64
C HIS A 308 -2.88 13.90 -7.94
N SER A 309 -3.74 14.39 -7.04
CA SER A 309 -4.72 13.56 -6.33
C SER A 309 -5.76 12.97 -7.27
N ALA A 310 -6.16 13.67 -8.34
CA ALA A 310 -7.04 13.12 -9.37
C ALA A 310 -6.38 12.00 -10.19
N VAL A 311 -5.08 12.10 -10.47
CA VAL A 311 -4.31 11.01 -11.12
C VAL A 311 -4.22 9.81 -10.18
N ILE A 312 -3.90 10.04 -8.91
CA ILE A 312 -3.87 9.01 -7.86
C ILE A 312 -5.25 8.34 -7.73
N ALA A 313 -6.36 9.10 -7.77
CA ALA A 313 -7.71 8.58 -7.74
C ALA A 313 -8.06 7.72 -8.96
N THR A 314 -7.56 8.10 -10.14
CA THR A 314 -7.74 7.32 -11.36
C THR A 314 -7.06 5.96 -11.23
N PHE A 315 -5.84 5.92 -10.69
CA PHE A 315 -5.17 4.64 -10.40
C PHE A 315 -5.91 3.83 -9.33
N ALA A 316 -6.33 4.48 -8.23
CA ALA A 316 -7.06 3.85 -7.13
C ALA A 316 -8.37 3.20 -7.58
N SER A 317 -9.03 3.78 -8.59
CA SER A 317 -10.28 3.26 -9.12
C SER A 317 -10.07 2.22 -10.22
N LEU A 318 -9.19 2.50 -11.20
CA LEU A 318 -9.09 1.67 -12.39
C LEU A 318 -8.12 0.50 -12.23
N ILE A 319 -7.05 0.65 -11.44
CA ILE A 319 -5.95 -0.31 -11.39
C ILE A 319 -5.86 -1.00 -10.02
N ALA A 320 -5.95 -0.26 -8.92
CA ALA A 320 -5.82 -0.84 -7.58
C ALA A 320 -6.78 -2.03 -7.29
N PRO A 321 -8.04 -2.04 -7.78
CA PRO A 321 -8.96 -3.16 -7.54
C PRO A 321 -8.48 -4.50 -8.12
N PHE A 322 -7.57 -4.49 -9.10
CA PHE A 322 -6.96 -5.71 -9.62
C PHE A 322 -6.10 -6.44 -8.58
N GLY A 323 -5.54 -5.73 -7.58
CA GLY A 323 -4.91 -6.36 -6.41
C GLY A 323 -5.91 -7.22 -5.63
N GLY A 324 -7.11 -6.70 -5.39
CA GLY A 324 -8.19 -7.46 -4.74
C GLY A 324 -8.76 -8.59 -5.60
N PHE A 325 -8.78 -8.44 -6.94
CA PHE A 325 -9.14 -9.55 -7.84
C PHE A 325 -8.10 -10.67 -7.83
N PHE A 326 -6.82 -10.32 -7.81
CA PHE A 326 -5.72 -11.27 -7.67
C PHE A 326 -5.81 -12.03 -6.34
N ALA A 327 -5.97 -11.32 -5.23
CA ALA A 327 -6.16 -11.91 -3.90
C ALA A 327 -7.41 -12.81 -3.85
N SER A 328 -8.51 -12.39 -4.47
CA SER A 328 -9.71 -13.21 -4.63
C SER A 328 -9.44 -14.49 -5.41
N GLY A 329 -8.67 -14.43 -6.50
CA GLY A 329 -8.28 -15.62 -7.26
C GLY A 329 -7.45 -16.60 -6.48
N LEU A 330 -6.50 -16.11 -5.68
CA LEU A 330 -5.72 -16.93 -4.77
C LEU A 330 -6.64 -17.67 -3.77
N LYS A 331 -7.60 -16.98 -3.17
CA LYS A 331 -8.58 -17.59 -2.25
C LYS A 331 -9.38 -18.70 -2.92
N ARG A 332 -9.85 -18.48 -4.16
CA ARG A 332 -10.60 -19.51 -4.90
C ARG A 332 -9.74 -20.71 -5.28
N ALA A 333 -8.48 -20.51 -5.64
CA ALA A 333 -7.55 -21.60 -5.94
C ALA A 333 -7.33 -22.55 -4.75
N PHE A 334 -7.41 -22.03 -3.52
CA PHE A 334 -7.31 -22.82 -2.28
C PHE A 334 -8.67 -23.23 -1.69
N GLY A 335 -9.80 -22.92 -2.36
CA GLY A 335 -11.13 -23.28 -1.88
C GLY A 335 -11.60 -22.52 -0.62
N ILE A 336 -10.97 -21.40 -0.29
CA ILE A 336 -11.30 -20.58 0.89
C ILE A 336 -12.05 -19.31 0.49
N LYS A 337 -12.67 -18.65 1.48
CA LYS A 337 -13.39 -17.39 1.26
C LYS A 337 -12.62 -16.15 1.71
N ASP A 338 -11.96 -16.25 2.85
CA ASP A 338 -11.23 -15.19 3.56
C ASP A 338 -9.84 -15.75 3.91
N PHE A 339 -8.80 -14.90 3.99
CA PHE A 339 -7.42 -15.34 4.26
C PHE A 339 -7.21 -15.78 5.73
N GLY A 340 -8.07 -15.32 6.62
CA GLY A 340 -8.07 -15.66 8.04
C GLY A 340 -9.24 -14.99 8.77
N ASP A 341 -9.26 -15.15 10.10
CA ASP A 341 -10.27 -14.56 10.99
C ASP A 341 -9.65 -13.57 11.99
N THR A 342 -8.58 -12.87 11.56
CA THR A 342 -7.78 -11.98 12.41
C THR A 342 -8.60 -10.83 12.98
N ILE A 343 -9.59 -10.32 12.23
CA ILE A 343 -10.47 -9.23 12.68
C ILE A 343 -11.91 -9.74 12.75
N PRO A 344 -12.53 -9.77 13.95
CA PRO A 344 -13.88 -10.27 14.09
C PRO A 344 -14.89 -9.57 13.18
N GLY A 345 -15.62 -10.37 12.40
CA GLY A 345 -16.62 -9.89 11.44
C GLY A 345 -16.08 -9.26 10.16
N HIS A 346 -14.76 -9.12 10.02
CA HIS A 346 -14.09 -8.43 8.91
C HIS A 346 -13.15 -9.31 8.08
N GLY A 347 -12.82 -10.53 8.51
CA GLY A 347 -11.94 -11.45 7.79
C GLY A 347 -10.46 -11.26 8.15
N GLY A 348 -9.57 -11.59 7.22
CA GLY A 348 -8.13 -11.48 7.39
C GLY A 348 -7.62 -10.06 7.21
N ILE A 349 -6.40 -9.80 7.67
CA ILE A 349 -5.67 -8.56 7.38
C ILE A 349 -5.40 -8.47 5.87
N THR A 350 -5.06 -9.58 5.23
CA THR A 350 -4.81 -9.66 3.79
C THR A 350 -6.03 -9.19 2.98
N ASP A 351 -7.24 -9.52 3.43
CA ASP A 351 -8.50 -9.10 2.78
C ASP A 351 -8.75 -7.58 2.85
N ARG A 352 -7.97 -6.84 3.67
CA ARG A 352 -8.11 -5.39 3.86
C ARG A 352 -6.99 -4.59 3.20
N PHE A 353 -5.83 -5.21 2.99
CA PHE A 353 -4.63 -4.57 2.48
C PHE A 353 -4.27 -4.98 1.04
N ASP A 354 -5.00 -5.91 0.41
CA ASP A 354 -4.74 -6.39 -0.95
C ASP A 354 -4.67 -5.27 -2.01
N CYS A 355 -5.62 -4.33 -2.00
CA CYS A 355 -5.60 -3.14 -2.85
C CYS A 355 -4.63 -2.06 -2.33
N GLN A 356 -4.40 -2.01 -1.01
CA GLN A 356 -3.58 -0.97 -0.37
C GLN A 356 -2.09 -1.12 -0.67
N PHE A 357 -1.57 -2.35 -0.75
CA PHE A 357 -0.17 -2.57 -1.12
C PHE A 357 0.15 -2.04 -2.52
N LEU A 358 -0.69 -2.40 -3.50
CA LEU A 358 -0.54 -1.93 -4.88
C LEU A 358 -0.72 -0.41 -4.99
N MET A 359 -1.65 0.16 -4.21
CA MET A 359 -1.87 1.59 -4.17
C MET A 359 -0.68 2.35 -3.55
N GLY A 360 -0.12 1.81 -2.47
CA GLY A 360 1.00 2.38 -1.75
C GLY A 360 2.26 2.46 -2.61
N SER A 361 2.60 1.39 -3.33
CA SER A 361 3.76 1.42 -4.24
C SER A 361 3.58 2.39 -5.40
N PHE A 362 2.37 2.48 -5.98
CA PHE A 362 2.07 3.47 -7.00
C PHE A 362 2.21 4.89 -6.46
N SER A 363 1.70 5.17 -5.26
CA SER A 363 1.85 6.48 -4.61
C SER A 363 3.31 6.87 -4.48
N TYR A 364 4.18 5.94 -4.05
CA TYR A 364 5.61 6.20 -3.93
C TYR A 364 6.27 6.45 -5.28
N LEU A 365 6.02 5.58 -6.28
CA LEU A 365 6.56 5.75 -7.62
C LEU A 365 6.13 7.09 -8.24
N TYR A 366 4.85 7.42 -8.08
CA TYR A 366 4.27 8.66 -8.58
C TYR A 366 4.89 9.88 -7.87
N PHE A 367 5.02 9.81 -6.54
CA PHE A 367 5.71 10.82 -5.77
C PHE A 367 7.13 11.01 -6.28
N GLN A 368 7.95 9.96 -6.34
CA GLN A 368 9.35 10.07 -6.77
C GLN A 368 9.51 10.60 -8.19
N THR A 369 8.57 10.30 -9.09
CA THR A 369 8.66 10.70 -10.50
C THR A 369 8.19 12.14 -10.73
N PHE A 370 7.09 12.55 -10.09
CA PHE A 370 6.39 13.79 -10.45
C PHE A 370 6.35 14.86 -9.35
N ILE A 371 6.58 14.49 -8.09
CA ILE A 371 6.32 15.37 -6.94
C ILE A 371 7.57 15.62 -6.12
N SER A 372 8.34 14.55 -5.87
CA SER A 372 9.67 14.61 -5.33
C SER A 372 10.37 15.66 -6.17
N SER A 373 10.60 16.79 -5.52
CA SER A 373 11.53 17.76 -6.02
C SER A 373 12.84 17.01 -5.91
N SER A 374 13.15 16.17 -6.91
CA SER A 374 14.55 15.92 -7.23
C SER A 374 15.09 17.32 -7.25
N ASN A 375 15.87 17.66 -6.23
CA ASN A 375 16.51 18.94 -6.14
C ASN A 375 17.25 19.01 -7.47
N LEU A 376 16.61 19.63 -8.45
CA LEU A 376 17.20 20.14 -9.65
C LEU A 376 18.01 21.28 -9.07
N GLY A 377 19.07 20.91 -8.35
CA GLY A 377 20.07 21.84 -7.91
C GLY A 377 20.41 22.61 -9.15
N LEU A 378 20.62 23.91 -8.99
CA LEU A 378 20.94 24.80 -10.08
C LEU A 378 21.90 24.15 -11.10
N GLN A 379 22.85 23.36 -10.59
CA GLN A 379 23.77 22.51 -11.35
C GLN A 379 23.12 21.53 -12.34
N LYS A 380 22.10 20.74 -11.96
CA LYS A 380 21.40 19.82 -12.86
C LYS A 380 20.54 20.56 -13.88
N VAL A 381 19.87 21.65 -13.49
CA VAL A 381 19.14 22.52 -14.43
C VAL A 381 20.09 23.10 -15.46
N LEU A 382 21.23 23.61 -15.00
CA LEU A 382 22.25 24.21 -15.84
C LEU A 382 22.89 23.17 -16.75
N GLN A 383 23.18 21.96 -16.25
CA GLN A 383 23.65 20.86 -17.09
C GLN A 383 22.61 20.45 -18.13
N MET A 384 21.34 20.27 -17.75
CA MET A 384 20.28 19.94 -18.71
C MET A 384 20.09 21.04 -19.76
N ALA A 385 20.16 22.30 -19.36
CA ALA A 385 20.06 23.43 -20.28
C ALA A 385 21.27 23.49 -21.22
N VAL A 386 22.49 23.30 -20.73
CA VAL A 386 23.72 23.38 -21.53
C VAL A 386 23.88 22.18 -22.47
N PHE A 387 23.49 20.97 -22.04
CA PHE A 387 23.66 19.76 -22.86
C PHE A 387 22.52 19.53 -23.86
N ASN A 388 21.30 20.02 -23.59
CA ASN A 388 20.13 19.72 -24.43
C ASN A 388 19.60 20.91 -25.24
N LEU A 389 20.04 22.14 -24.98
CA LEU A 389 19.60 23.32 -25.74
C LEU A 389 20.66 23.75 -26.76
N THR A 390 20.20 24.22 -27.91
CA THR A 390 21.06 24.90 -28.89
C THR A 390 21.47 26.29 -28.39
N THR A 391 22.56 26.86 -28.92
CA THR A 391 23.05 28.20 -28.54
C THR A 391 21.95 29.27 -28.64
N GLY A 392 21.10 29.23 -29.67
CA GLY A 392 19.98 30.16 -29.81
C GLY A 392 18.92 30.02 -28.71
N GLN A 393 18.61 28.78 -28.31
CA GLN A 393 17.68 28.50 -27.21
C GLN A 393 18.26 28.90 -25.85
N ILE A 394 19.57 28.76 -25.64
CA ILE A 394 20.25 29.23 -24.41
C ILE A 394 20.18 30.75 -24.31
N ILE A 395 20.40 31.48 -25.41
CA ILE A 395 20.25 32.94 -25.46
C ILE A 395 18.81 33.35 -25.15
N GLN A 396 17.82 32.66 -25.74
CA GLN A 396 16.40 32.93 -25.49
C GLN A 396 16.01 32.67 -24.03
N LEU A 397 16.49 31.56 -23.44
CA LEU A 397 16.31 31.24 -22.02
C LEU A 397 16.91 32.33 -21.13
N THR A 398 18.11 32.79 -21.47
CA THR A 398 18.81 33.86 -20.74
C THR A 398 18.02 35.18 -20.80
N LYS A 399 17.50 35.55 -21.97
CA LYS A 399 16.64 36.74 -22.14
C LYS A 399 15.36 36.63 -21.30
N ALA A 400 14.73 35.45 -21.25
CA ALA A 400 13.54 35.23 -20.43
C ALA A 400 13.82 35.34 -18.92
N LEU A 401 14.94 34.77 -18.45
CA LEU A 401 15.37 34.87 -17.05
C LEU A 401 15.71 36.30 -16.64
N LEU A 402 16.40 37.06 -17.50
CA LEU A 402 16.71 38.47 -17.26
C LEU A 402 15.43 39.32 -17.15
N LYS A 403 14.43 39.06 -17.99
CA LYS A 403 13.13 39.74 -17.93
C LYS A 403 12.36 39.38 -16.66
N TYR A 404 12.43 38.12 -16.22
CA TYR A 404 11.86 37.70 -14.93
C TYR A 404 12.50 38.43 -13.75
N LEU A 405 13.85 38.52 -13.71
CA LEU A 405 14.59 39.22 -12.65
C LEU A 405 14.30 40.73 -12.59
N HIS A 406 14.03 41.34 -13.74
CA HIS A 406 13.55 42.73 -13.81
C HIS A 406 12.15 42.87 -13.21
N THR A 407 11.24 41.96 -13.60
CA THR A 407 9.85 41.96 -13.10
C THR A 407 9.78 41.69 -11.59
N SER A 408 10.73 40.92 -11.04
CA SER A 408 10.83 40.66 -9.60
C SER A 408 11.49 41.80 -8.80
N GLY A 409 11.96 42.86 -9.46
CA GLY A 409 12.61 44.02 -8.83
C GLY A 409 14.09 43.82 -8.48
N ASN A 410 14.72 42.73 -8.95
CA ASN A 410 16.12 42.39 -8.66
C ASN A 410 17.10 42.92 -9.73
N LEU A 411 16.60 43.48 -10.84
CA LEU A 411 17.41 43.98 -11.95
C LEU A 411 16.85 45.31 -12.48
N ASN A 412 17.69 46.36 -12.48
CA ASN A 412 17.31 47.70 -12.94
C ASN A 412 17.30 47.80 -14.47
N ASP A 413 16.50 48.71 -15.03
CA ASP A 413 16.34 48.93 -16.48
C ASP A 413 17.67 49.16 -17.22
N GLU A 414 18.55 50.00 -16.68
CA GLU A 414 19.86 50.28 -17.30
C GLU A 414 20.74 49.02 -17.41
N LYS A 415 20.71 48.16 -16.39
CA LYS A 415 21.48 46.91 -16.38
C LYS A 415 20.87 45.88 -17.31
N LEU A 416 19.54 45.80 -17.38
CA LEU A 416 18.84 44.91 -18.32
C LEU A 416 19.19 45.27 -19.77
N HIS A 417 19.14 46.56 -20.12
CA HIS A 417 19.46 47.02 -21.46
C HIS A 417 20.92 46.72 -21.86
N ALA A 418 21.88 47.00 -20.98
CA ALA A 418 23.29 46.70 -21.24
C ALA A 418 23.55 45.19 -21.46
N ILE A 419 22.89 44.32 -20.68
CA ILE A 419 23.06 42.86 -20.81
C ILE A 419 22.37 42.35 -22.08
N LEU A 420 21.19 42.86 -22.44
CA LEU A 420 20.48 42.46 -23.66
C LEU A 420 21.22 42.87 -24.94
N GLU A 421 21.96 43.98 -24.92
CA GLU A 421 22.79 44.43 -26.04
C GLU A 421 23.97 43.48 -26.31
N ILE A 422 24.54 42.88 -25.26
CA ILE A 422 25.63 41.88 -25.37
C ILE A 422 25.11 40.52 -25.87
N LEU A 423 23.84 40.21 -25.64
CA LEU A 423 23.18 38.95 -26.01
C LEU A 423 22.53 38.98 -27.41
N ASN A 424 22.62 40.09 -28.13
CA ASN A 424 22.24 40.23 -29.54
C ASN A 424 23.49 40.09 -30.42
#